data_AF-A0A0J6SKA4-F1
#
_entry.id   AF-A0A0J6SKA4-F1
#
_cell.length_a   1.000
_cell.length_b   1.000
_cell.length_c   1.000
_cell.angle_alpha   90.00
_cell.angle_beta   90.00
_cell.angle_gamma   90.00
#
_symmetry.space_group_name_H-M   'P 1'
#
loop_
_entity.id
_entity.type
_entity.pdbx_description
1 polymer ?
#
loop_
_entity_poly.entity_id
_entity_poly.type
_entity_poly.pdbx_seq_one_letter_code
_entity_poly.pdbx_strand_id
1 'polypeptide(L)' 'MTAFRLHRGWRAPSGVVTDHVTFGETILAADADDATSTAMAETEFLLAADANFAWLTDPQGVLVWSMLLDDDDLMPGS' A
#
# COMPACT_ATOMS: atom_id res chain seq x y z
N MET A 1 12.90 -7.27 15.54
CA MET A 1 12.36 -6.91 14.23
C MET A 1 11.09 -7.71 14.02
N THR A 2 10.07 -7.04 13.52
CA THR A 2 8.72 -7.55 13.30
C THR A 2 8.48 -7.59 11.79
N ALA A 3 7.79 -8.62 11.31
CA ALA A 3 7.50 -8.77 9.88
C ALA A 3 6.17 -8.08 9.53
N PHE A 4 6.27 -7.00 8.76
CA PHE A 4 5.13 -6.32 8.16
C PHE A 4 4.96 -6.78 6.72
N ARG A 5 3.73 -6.75 6.23
CA ARG A 5 3.42 -7.10 4.84
C ARG A 5 2.94 -5.86 4.11
N LEU A 6 3.72 -5.42 3.14
CA LEU A 6 3.35 -4.36 2.23
C LEU A 6 2.60 -4.98 1.06
N HIS A 7 1.40 -4.51 0.80
CA HIS A 7 0.53 -4.99 -0.27
C HIS A 7 0.24 -3.87 -1.24
N ARG A 8 -0.14 -4.25 -2.46
CA ARG A 8 -0.67 -3.34 -3.47
C ARG A 8 -1.79 -4.01 -4.26
N GLY A 9 -2.67 -3.20 -4.82
CA GLY A 9 -3.71 -3.67 -5.71
C GLY A 9 -4.64 -2.57 -6.16
N TRP A 10 -5.80 -2.98 -6.67
CA TRP A 10 -6.84 -2.08 -7.12
C TRP A 10 -7.95 -1.94 -6.08
N ARG A 11 -8.18 -0.70 -5.64
CA ARG A 11 -9.32 -0.31 -4.82
C ARG A 11 -10.38 0.32 -5.73
N ALA A 12 -11.52 -0.34 -5.80
CA ALA A 12 -12.69 0.20 -6.48
C ALA A 12 -13.19 1.47 -5.78
N PRO A 13 -13.93 2.36 -6.48
CA PRO A 13 -14.53 3.56 -5.87
C PRO A 13 -15.47 3.26 -4.69
N SER A 14 -16.02 2.05 -4.63
CA SER A 14 -16.81 1.56 -3.48
C SER A 14 -15.98 1.31 -2.22
N GLY A 15 -14.65 1.42 -2.31
CA GLY A 15 -13.70 1.15 -1.23
C GLY A 15 -13.26 -0.30 -1.14
N VAL A 16 -13.83 -1.20 -1.95
CA VAL A 16 -13.48 -2.63 -2.01
C VAL A 16 -12.18 -2.80 -2.76
N VAL A 17 -11.20 -3.44 -2.11
CA VAL A 17 -9.98 -3.92 -2.77
C VAL A 17 -10.32 -5.21 -3.50
N THR A 18 -10.09 -5.24 -4.81
CA THR A 18 -10.37 -6.43 -5.62
C THR A 18 -9.23 -7.44 -5.48
N ASP A 19 -9.51 -8.72 -5.81
CA ASP A 19 -8.53 -9.81 -5.76
C ASP A 19 -7.33 -9.65 -6.72
N HIS A 20 -7.24 -8.55 -7.48
CA HIS A 20 -6.01 -8.13 -8.18
C HIS A 20 -4.97 -7.58 -7.19
N VAL A 21 -4.72 -8.33 -6.12
CA VAL A 21 -3.66 -8.05 -5.16
C VAL A 21 -2.38 -8.64 -5.73
N THR A 22 -1.50 -7.78 -6.23
CA THR A 22 -0.18 -8.22 -6.69
C THR A 22 0.68 -8.38 -5.43
N PHE A 23 1.05 -9.64 -5.16
CA PHE A 23 1.59 -10.15 -3.90
C PHE A 23 2.60 -9.24 -3.19
N GLY A 24 2.50 -9.24 -1.86
CA GLY A 24 3.15 -8.28 -0.99
C GLY A 24 4.61 -8.55 -0.64
N GLU A 25 5.37 -7.48 -0.47
CA GLU A 25 6.73 -7.49 0.05
C GLU A 25 6.73 -7.62 1.58
N THR A 26 7.73 -8.30 2.12
CA THR A 26 7.90 -8.40 3.58
C THR A 26 8.92 -7.38 4.04
N ILE A 27 8.50 -6.48 4.92
CA ILE A 27 9.34 -5.46 5.54
C ILE A 27 9.67 -5.91 6.96
N LEU A 28 10.96 -6.01 7.29
CA LEU A 28 11.42 -6.23 8.65
C LEU A 28 11.75 -4.88 9.29
N ALA A 29 11.02 -4.50 10.34
CA ALA A 29 11.20 -3.21 11.01
C ALA A 29 11.16 -3.35 12.54
N ALA A 30 11.61 -2.35 13.29
CA ALA A 30 11.51 -2.37 14.75
C ALA A 30 10.05 -2.17 15.21
N ASP A 31 9.35 -1.25 14.55
CA ASP A 31 7.97 -0.87 14.81
C ASP A 31 7.25 -0.48 13.50
N ALA A 32 6.01 0.01 13.63
CA ALA A 32 5.16 0.37 12.50
C ALA A 32 5.61 1.66 11.79
N ASP A 33 6.26 2.58 12.50
CA ASP A 33 6.73 3.84 11.92
C ASP A 33 7.94 3.57 11.01
N ASP A 34 8.89 2.77 11.50
CA ASP A 34 10.01 2.27 10.70
C ASP A 34 9.51 1.50 9.47
N ALA A 35 8.52 0.62 9.65
CA ALA A 35 7.95 -0.17 8.56
C ALA A 35 7.27 0.71 7.50
N THR A 36 6.58 1.75 7.93
CA THR A 36 5.93 2.73 7.04
C THR A 36 6.97 3.54 6.27
N SER A 37 8.04 3.98 6.93
CA SER A 37 9.14 4.68 6.26
C SER A 37 9.80 3.82 5.20
N THR A 38 10.02 2.53 5.48
CA THR A 38 10.54 1.58 4.48
C THR A 38 9.54 1.37 3.35
N ALA A 39 8.25 1.19 3.65
CA ALA A 39 7.23 0.99 2.64
C ALA A 39 7.14 2.17 1.65
N MET A 40 7.27 3.41 2.14
CA MET A 40 7.30 4.60 1.29
C MET A 40 8.56 4.70 0.41
N ALA A 41 9.65 4.05 0.82
CA ALA A 41 10.88 4.01 0.02
C ALA A 41 10.81 2.99 -1.13
N GLU A 42 9.90 2.01 -1.06
CA GLU A 42 9.70 0.97 -2.09
C GLU A 42 8.98 1.51 -3.34
N THR A 43 9.59 2.49 -4.00
CA THR A 43 8.99 3.26 -5.09
C THR A 43 8.66 2.39 -6.31
N GLU A 44 9.51 1.41 -6.65
CA GLU A 44 9.23 0.45 -7.73
C GLU A 44 8.05 -0.47 -7.40
N PHE A 45 7.87 -0.83 -6.13
CA PHE A 45 6.72 -1.58 -5.68
C PHE A 45 5.45 -0.73 -5.74
N LEU A 46 5.50 0.52 -5.30
CA LEU A 46 4.36 1.42 -5.27
C LEU A 46 3.92 1.88 -6.67
N LEU A 47 4.83 2.05 -7.62
CA LEU A 47 4.53 2.59 -8.96
C LEU A 47 4.28 1.52 -10.04
N ALA A 48 4.13 0.25 -9.68
CA ALA A 48 3.85 -0.77 -10.68
C ALA A 48 2.50 -0.52 -11.36
N ALA A 49 2.51 -0.64 -12.68
CA ALA A 49 1.30 -0.61 -13.47
C ALA A 49 0.31 -1.67 -12.96
N ASP A 50 -0.98 -1.31 -12.87
CA ASP A 50 -2.10 -2.14 -12.39
C ASP A 50 -2.38 -2.12 -10.87
N ALA A 51 -1.97 -1.05 -10.17
CA ALA A 51 -2.41 -0.78 -8.79
C ALA A 51 -2.72 0.71 -8.59
N ASN A 52 -3.77 1.01 -7.81
CA ASN A 52 -4.11 2.37 -7.39
C ASN A 52 -4.14 2.52 -5.86
N PHE A 53 -3.75 1.46 -5.14
CA PHE A 53 -3.79 1.41 -3.68
C PHE A 53 -2.67 0.54 -3.14
N ALA A 54 -1.99 1.04 -2.10
CA ALA A 54 -1.00 0.30 -1.32
C ALA A 54 -1.39 0.31 0.16
N TRP A 55 -1.10 -0.76 0.87
CA TRP A 55 -1.35 -0.84 2.30
C TRP A 55 -0.36 -1.75 3.02
N LEU A 56 -0.11 -1.45 4.28
CA LEU A 56 0.81 -2.18 5.13
C LEU A 56 0.02 -2.83 6.26
N THR A 57 0.29 -4.11 6.53
CA THR A 57 -0.29 -4.83 7.66
C THR A 57 0.78 -5.35 8.61
N ASP A 58 0.45 -5.39 9.90
CA ASP A 58 1.27 -6.05 10.91
C ASP A 58 1.22 -7.60 10.79
N PRO A 59 1.94 -8.36 11.63
CA PRO A 59 1.90 -9.82 11.60
C PRO A 59 0.52 -10.44 11.89
N GLN A 60 -0.37 -9.70 12.54
CA GLN A 60 -1.74 -10.11 12.84
C GLN A 60 -2.71 -9.80 11.69
N GLY A 61 -2.23 -9.13 10.63
CA GLY A 61 -3.04 -8.69 9.51
C GLY A 61 -3.79 -7.39 9.77
N VAL A 62 -3.46 -6.66 10.85
CA VAL A 62 -4.05 -5.36 11.14
C VAL A 62 -3.45 -4.31 10.22
N LEU A 63 -4.29 -3.50 9.60
CA LEU A 63 -3.88 -2.36 8.78
C LEU A 63 -3.16 -1.32 9.65
N VAL A 64 -1.91 -1.02 9.30
CA VAL A 64 -1.10 0.00 9.99
C VAL A 64 -0.91 1.26 9.16
N TRP A 65 -0.93 1.15 7.84
CA TRP A 65 -0.78 2.27 6.91
C TRP A 65 -1.45 1.96 5.57
N SER A 66 -1.90 2.98 4.85
CA SER A 66 -2.39 2.86 3.48
C SER A 66 -2.22 4.15 2.70
N MET A 67 -2.09 4.02 1.38
CA MET A 67 -1.92 5.13 0.44
C MET A 67 -2.69 4.83 -0.86
N LEU A 68 -3.42 5.81 -1.36
CA LEU A 68 -3.91 5.79 -2.75
C LEU A 68 -2.75 6.20 -3.65
N LEU A 69 -2.50 5.41 -4.69
CA LEU A 69 -1.43 5.62 -5.67
C LEU A 69 -1.91 6.44 -6.86
N ASP A 70 -3.21 6.35 -7.17
CA ASP A 70 -3.86 7.31 -8.06
C ASP A 70 -4.06 8.61 -7.29
N ASP A 71 -3.13 9.54 -7.49
CA ASP A 71 -3.35 10.96 -7.25
C ASP A 71 -4.10 11.54 -8.46
N ASP A 72 -5.28 11.00 -8.75
CA ASP A 72 -6.27 11.72 -9.54
C ASP A 72 -6.94 12.73 -8.60
N ASP A 73 -6.17 13.75 -8.20
CA ASP A 73 -6.68 15.12 -8.25
C ASP A 73 -6.96 15.43 -9.73
N LEU A 74 -7.93 14.70 -10.30
CA LEU A 74 -8.75 15.17 -11.40
C LEU A 74 -9.49 16.37 -10.82
N MET A 75 -8.79 17.51 -10.75
CA MET A 75 -9.44 18.79 -10.75
C MET A 75 -10.48 18.73 -11.88
N PRO A 76 -11.80 18.72 -11.57
CA PRO A 76 -12.76 19.00 -12.60
C PRO A 76 -12.43 20.42 -13.04
N GLY A 77 -12.09 20.59 -14.31
CA GLY A 77 -11.71 21.88 -14.85
C GLY A 77 -12.66 22.99 -14.39
N SER A 78 -12.07 24.11 -13.99
CA SER A 78 -12.73 25.40 -13.91
C SER A 78 -11.73 26.49 -14.24
#